data_AF-A0A1V5VN97-F1
#
_entry.id   AF-A0A1V5VN97-F1
#
_cell.length_a   1.000
_cell.length_b   1.000
_cell.length_c   1.000
_cell.angle_alpha   90.00
_cell.angle_beta   90.00
_cell.angle_gamma   90.00
#
_symmetry.space_group_name_H-M   'P 1'
#
loop_
_entity.id
_entity.type
_entity.pdbx_description
1 polymer ?
#
loop_
_entity_poly.entity_id
_entity_poly.type
_entity_poly.pdbx_seq_one_letter_code
_entity_poly.pdbx_strand_id
1 'polypeptide(L)'
;MWDREQTHESLIRYLEEETGEFIQAVKSRDTENMKEELGDILLQVMFHSQIAKKNGKFTIDDVIDTLVSKLKRRHPHVFAGKKVDSVKEILNNWKEIKKLERRS
;
A
#
# COMPACT_ATOMS: atom_id res chain seq x y z
N MET A 1 3.83 -18.68 -11.49
CA MET A 1 3.62 -17.23 -11.71
C MET A 1 4.68 -16.38 -11.00
N TRP A 2 5.23 -16.81 -9.87
CA TRP A 2 6.28 -16.08 -9.12
C TRP A 2 7.71 -16.26 -9.66
N ASP A 3 8.00 -17.36 -10.37
CA ASP A 3 9.35 -17.70 -10.86
C ASP A 3 9.70 -17.18 -12.26
N ARG A 4 8.79 -16.45 -12.93
CA ARG A 4 9.13 -15.83 -14.21
C ARG A 4 9.87 -14.52 -13.96
N GLU A 5 10.90 -14.26 -14.74
CA GLU A 5 11.48 -12.92 -14.86
C GLU A 5 10.40 -11.99 -15.44
N GLN A 6 9.77 -11.21 -14.57
CA GLN A 6 8.80 -10.18 -14.93
C GLN A 6 9.50 -8.82 -14.94
N THR A 7 9.08 -7.94 -15.84
CA THR A 7 9.48 -6.54 -15.87
C THR A 7 8.31 -5.65 -15.43
N HIS A 8 8.55 -4.36 -15.23
CA HIS A 8 7.46 -3.44 -14.91
C HIS A 8 6.44 -3.37 -16.07
N GLU A 9 6.93 -3.37 -17.30
CA GLU A 9 6.13 -3.32 -18.52
C GLU A 9 5.29 -4.57 -18.71
N SER A 10 5.81 -5.75 -18.34
CA SER A 10 5.03 -7.00 -18.46
C SER A 10 3.91 -7.11 -17.44
N LEU A 11 3.99 -6.39 -16.32
CA LEU A 11 3.00 -6.42 -15.24
C LEU A 11 1.93 -5.33 -15.36
N ILE A 12 2.18 -4.25 -16.10
CA ILE A 12 1.29 -3.09 -16.13
C ILE A 12 -0.14 -3.43 -16.57
N ARG A 13 -0.29 -4.38 -17.49
CA ARG A 13 -1.60 -4.84 -17.95
C ARG A 13 -2.47 -5.42 -16.84
N TYR A 14 -1.85 -6.16 -15.90
CA TYR A 14 -2.60 -6.76 -14.80
C TYR A 14 -3.03 -5.67 -13.82
N LEU A 15 -2.16 -4.70 -13.51
CA LEU A 15 -2.55 -3.56 -12.68
C LEU A 15 -3.71 -2.77 -13.28
N GLU A 16 -3.75 -2.61 -14.60
CA GLU A 16 -4.89 -1.99 -15.30
C GLU A 16 -6.18 -2.83 -15.18
N GLU A 17 -6.08 -4.15 -15.33
CA GLU A 17 -7.18 -5.11 -15.14
C GLU A 17 -7.74 -5.03 -13.70
N GLU A 18 -6.93 -5.25 -12.67
CA GLU A 18 -7.38 -5.22 -11.26
C GLU A 18 -7.99 -3.85 -10.88
N THR A 19 -7.42 -2.76 -11.41
CA THR A 19 -7.97 -1.41 -11.20
C THR A 19 -9.35 -1.28 -11.85
N GLY A 20 -9.53 -1.83 -13.04
CA GLY A 20 -10.80 -1.89 -13.74
C GLY A 20 -11.84 -2.69 -12.98
N GLU A 21 -11.46 -3.83 -12.43
CA GLU A 21 -12.32 -4.71 -11.63
C GLU A 21 -12.71 -4.05 -10.31
N PHE A 22 -11.77 -3.38 -9.61
CA PHE A 22 -12.09 -2.58 -8.44
C PHE A 22 -13.12 -1.48 -8.74
N ILE A 23 -12.96 -0.77 -9.86
CA ILE A 23 -13.92 0.26 -10.28
C ILE A 23 -15.30 -0.35 -10.53
N GLN A 24 -15.37 -1.54 -11.13
CA GLN A 24 -16.64 -2.24 -11.34
C GLN A 24 -17.27 -2.65 -10.01
N ALA A 25 -16.50 -3.21 -9.07
CA ALA A 25 -16.96 -3.58 -7.74
C ALA A 25 -17.54 -2.38 -6.97
N VAL A 26 -16.89 -1.20 -7.07
CA VAL A 26 -17.42 0.04 -6.49
C VAL A 26 -18.76 0.43 -7.13
N LYS A 27 -18.88 0.34 -8.45
CA LYS A 27 -20.11 0.68 -9.18
C LYS A 27 -21.27 -0.27 -8.84
N SER A 28 -20.99 -1.56 -8.64
CA SER A 28 -21.98 -2.56 -8.24
C SER A 28 -22.26 -2.58 -6.74
N ARG A 29 -21.52 -1.81 -5.93
CA ARG A 29 -21.56 -1.82 -4.45
C ARG A 29 -21.24 -3.20 -3.87
N ASP A 30 -20.40 -3.95 -4.56
CA ASP A 30 -19.92 -5.26 -4.12
C ASP A 30 -18.71 -5.10 -3.20
N THR A 31 -18.97 -5.03 -1.89
CA THR A 31 -17.91 -4.79 -0.90
C THR A 31 -16.94 -5.96 -0.73
N GLU A 32 -17.39 -7.18 -1.03
CA GLU A 32 -16.49 -8.35 -0.96
C GLU A 32 -15.52 -8.33 -2.12
N ASN A 33 -16.00 -8.07 -3.33
CA ASN A 33 -15.13 -7.93 -4.49
C ASN A 33 -14.21 -6.72 -4.33
N MET A 34 -14.70 -5.57 -3.83
CA MET A 34 -13.84 -4.42 -3.53
C MET A 34 -12.62 -4.76 -2.67
N LYS A 35 -12.78 -5.66 -1.68
CA LYS A 35 -11.70 -6.09 -0.79
C LYS A 35 -10.72 -7.01 -1.51
N GLU A 36 -11.22 -7.90 -2.38
CA GLU A 36 -10.42 -8.79 -3.22
C GLU A 36 -9.53 -7.97 -4.17
N GLU A 37 -10.13 -7.09 -4.97
CA GLU A 37 -9.41 -6.29 -5.97
C GLU A 37 -8.39 -5.33 -5.32
N LEU A 38 -8.68 -4.77 -4.15
CA LEU A 38 -7.69 -3.98 -3.40
C LEU A 38 -6.50 -4.82 -2.93
N GLY A 39 -6.73 -6.10 -2.64
CA GLY A 39 -5.69 -7.08 -2.35
C GLY A 39 -4.80 -7.33 -3.57
N ASP A 40 -5.40 -7.49 -4.74
CA ASP A 40 -4.66 -7.73 -5.99
C ASP A 40 -3.90 -6.48 -6.45
N ILE A 41 -4.47 -5.29 -6.31
CA ILE A 41 -3.73 -4.03 -6.51
C ILE A 41 -2.54 -3.93 -5.55
N LEU A 42 -2.71 -4.29 -4.28
CA LEU A 42 -1.60 -4.31 -3.32
C LEU A 42 -0.53 -5.34 -3.71
N LEU A 43 -0.95 -6.50 -4.22
CA LEU A 43 -0.03 -7.52 -4.74
C LEU A 43 0.80 -6.98 -5.91
N GLN A 44 0.19 -6.23 -6.83
CA GLN A 44 0.93 -5.56 -7.91
C GLN A 44 1.96 -4.57 -7.36
N VAL A 45 1.62 -3.75 -6.35
CA VAL A 45 2.58 -2.85 -5.68
C VAL A 45 3.78 -3.63 -5.13
N MET A 46 3.54 -4.81 -4.53
CA MET A 46 4.60 -5.68 -4.04
C MET A 46 5.48 -6.23 -5.17
N PHE A 47 4.89 -6.66 -6.31
CA PHE A 47 5.66 -7.15 -7.45
C PHE A 47 6.54 -6.07 -8.07
N HIS A 48 6.01 -4.88 -8.31
CA HIS A 48 6.80 -3.76 -8.81
C HIS A 48 7.94 -3.40 -7.84
N SER A 49 7.66 -3.38 -6.53
CA SER A 49 8.69 -3.14 -5.51
C SER A 49 9.78 -4.21 -5.51
N GLN A 50 9.43 -5.48 -5.71
CA GLN A 50 10.39 -6.58 -5.78
C GLN A 50 11.26 -6.52 -7.04
N ILE A 51 10.70 -6.16 -8.20
CA ILE A 51 11.46 -5.95 -9.45
C ILE A 51 12.45 -4.80 -9.27
N ALA A 52 12.00 -3.67 -8.73
CA ALA A 52 12.85 -2.51 -8.46
C ALA A 52 13.99 -2.86 -7.50
N LYS A 53 13.71 -3.66 -6.47
CA LYS A 53 14.72 -4.13 -5.51
C LYS A 53 15.77 -5.01 -6.17
N LYS A 54 15.36 -5.96 -7.02
CA LYS A 54 16.29 -6.81 -7.80
C LYS A 54 17.23 -5.98 -8.68
N ASN A 55 16.73 -4.86 -9.20
CA ASN A 55 17.49 -3.95 -10.06
C ASN A 55 18.28 -2.88 -9.28
N GLY A 56 18.34 -2.98 -7.94
CA GLY A 56 19.07 -2.04 -7.07
C GLY A 56 18.51 -0.61 -7.11
N LYS A 57 17.20 -0.44 -7.35
CA LYS A 57 16.55 0.87 -7.49
C LYS A 57 15.88 1.35 -6.21
N PHE A 58 14.79 0.69 -5.80
CA PHE A 58 14.03 1.02 -4.60
C PHE A 58 13.36 -0.25 -4.04
N THR A 59 12.87 -0.16 -2.82
CA THR A 59 12.21 -1.22 -2.08
C THR A 59 10.77 -0.85 -1.74
N ILE A 60 10.01 -1.81 -1.21
CA ILE A 60 8.66 -1.52 -0.69
C ILE A 60 8.69 -0.51 0.46
N ASP A 61 9.74 -0.53 1.29
CA ASP A 61 9.91 0.41 2.40
C ASP A 61 10.02 1.85 1.87
N ASP A 62 10.78 2.06 0.79
CA ASP A 62 10.92 3.37 0.13
C ASP A 62 9.57 3.89 -0.44
N VAL A 63 8.74 2.99 -0.98
CA VAL A 63 7.39 3.33 -1.48
C VAL A 63 6.50 3.78 -0.32
N ILE A 64 6.54 3.06 0.81
CA ILE A 64 5.76 3.39 2.02
C ILE A 64 6.24 4.71 2.63
N ASP A 65 7.55 4.93 2.74
CA ASP A 65 8.13 6.18 3.25
C ASP A 65 7.71 7.39 2.41
N THR A 66 7.69 7.20 1.08
CA THR A 66 7.22 8.22 0.13
C THR A 66 5.74 8.56 0.35
N LEU A 67 4.89 7.54 0.52
CA LEU A 67 3.47 7.72 0.83
C LEU A 67 3.26 8.45 2.16
N VAL A 68 3.94 8.01 3.21
CA VAL A 68 3.84 8.61 4.55
C VAL A 68 4.26 10.07 4.54
N SER A 69 5.38 10.39 3.89
CA SER A 69 5.87 11.77 3.76
C SER A 69 4.86 12.65 3.02
N LYS A 70 4.23 12.12 1.98
CA LYS A 70 3.16 12.79 1.23
C LYS A 70 1.92 13.03 2.10
N LEU A 71 1.51 12.07 2.93
CA LEU A 71 0.38 12.21 3.85
C LEU A 71 0.65 13.25 4.94
N LYS A 72 1.82 13.21 5.57
CA LYS A 72 2.25 14.21 6.57
C LYS A 72 2.21 15.63 6.00
N ARG A 73 2.70 15.82 4.77
CA ARG A 73 2.71 17.13 4.10
C ARG A 73 1.30 17.62 3.75
N ARG A 74 0.40 16.74 3.32
CA ARG A 74 -0.95 17.13 2.86
C ARG A 74 -1.96 17.30 3.99
N HIS A 75 -1.76 16.59 5.10
CA HIS A 75 -2.70 16.59 6.24
C HIS A 75 -1.97 16.84 7.57
N PRO A 76 -1.29 18.00 7.73
CA PRO A 76 -0.47 18.26 8.91
C PRO A 76 -1.26 18.17 10.23
N HIS A 77 -2.56 18.50 10.22
CA HIS A 77 -3.44 18.44 11.38
C HIS A 77 -3.73 17.01 11.87
N VAL A 78 -3.69 16.00 10.98
CA VAL A 78 -3.84 14.58 11.37
C VAL A 78 -2.61 14.10 12.15
N PHE A 79 -1.46 14.74 11.94
CA PHE A 79 -0.17 14.36 12.53
C PHE A 79 0.36 15.38 13.55
N ALA A 80 -0.34 16.49 13.79
CA ALA A 80 0.08 17.58 14.67
C ALA A 80 0.15 17.21 16.18
N GLY A 81 -0.15 15.96 16.55
CA GLY A 81 -0.07 15.46 17.93
C GLY A 81 1.11 14.52 18.24
N LYS A 82 1.91 14.08 17.27
CA LYS A 82 3.10 13.24 17.52
C LYS A 82 4.19 13.48 16.47
N LYS A 83 5.43 13.73 16.92
CA LYS A 83 6.63 13.59 16.08
C LYS A 83 6.78 12.13 15.69
N VAL A 84 7.08 11.90 14.42
CA VAL A 84 7.21 10.57 13.84
C VAL A 84 8.45 10.62 12.97
N ASP A 85 9.51 9.98 13.44
CA ASP A 85 10.83 10.01 12.81
C ASP A 85 11.08 8.76 11.94
N SER A 86 10.16 7.77 11.90
CA SER A 86 10.22 6.65 10.94
C SER A 86 8.89 5.90 10.72
N VAL A 87 8.74 5.19 9.58
CA VAL A 87 7.60 4.28 9.30
C VAL A 87 7.43 3.18 10.36
N LYS A 88 8.54 2.72 10.95
CA LYS A 88 8.53 1.77 12.05
C LYS A 88 7.84 2.34 13.30
N GLU A 89 7.97 3.64 13.52
CA GLU A 89 7.32 4.34 14.63
C GLU A 89 5.81 4.56 14.39
N ILE A 90 5.37 4.68 13.13
CA ILE A 90 3.94 4.71 12.77
C ILE A 90 3.30 3.36 13.07
N LEU A 91 3.91 2.26 12.62
CA LEU A 91 3.40 0.90 12.85
C LEU A 91 3.36 0.54 14.34
N ASN A 92 4.34 1.00 15.13
CA ASN A 92 4.35 0.81 16.58
C ASN A 92 3.30 1.69 17.30
N ASN A 93 3.17 2.97 16.93
CA ASN A 93 2.14 3.84 17.51
C ASN A 93 0.73 3.31 17.20
N TRP A 94 0.51 2.76 16.02
CA TRP A 94 -0.78 2.20 15.63
C TRP A 94 -1.15 0.91 16.40
N LYS A 95 -0.16 0.06 16.71
CA LYS A 95 -0.36 -1.12 17.56
C LYS A 95 -0.72 -0.75 19.01
N GLU A 96 -0.13 0.32 19.53
CA GLU A 96 -0.42 0.79 20.89
C GLU A 96 -1.79 1.48 20.99
N ILE A 97 -2.22 2.20 19.95
CA ILE A 97 -3.60 2.73 19.86
C ILE A 97 -4.63 1.58 19.84
N LYS A 98 -4.40 0.53 19.05
CA LYS A 98 -5.28 -0.66 19.01
C LYS A 98 -5.37 -1.45 20.32
N LYS A 99 -4.36 -1.36 21.20
CA LYS A 99 -4.40 -1.98 22.53
C LYS A 99 -5.28 -1.21 23.51
N LEU A 100 -5.31 0.12 23.39
CA LEU A 100 -6.13 0.98 24.24
C LEU A 100 -7.62 0.84 23.90
N GLU A 101 -7.94 0.62 22.62
CA GLU A 101 -9.32 0.35 22.17
C GLU A 101 -9.87 -1.03 22.58
N ARG A 102 -9.01 -1.96 23.03
CA ARG A 102 -9.43 -3.29 23.55
C ARG A 102 -9.73 -3.31 25.05
N ARG A 103 -9.58 -2.17 25.73
CA ARG A 103 -9.84 -2.01 27.17
C ARG A 103 -10.97 -1.01 27.46
N SER A 104 -11.78 -0.66 26.46
CA SER A 104 -13.00 0.14 26.61
C SER A 104 -14.19 -0.63 26.06
#